data_AF-X0V871-F1
#
_entry.id   AF-X0V871-F1
#
_cell.length_a   1.000
_cell.length_b   1.000
_cell.length_c   1.000
_cell.angle_alpha   90.00
_cell.angle_beta   90.00
_cell.angle_gamma   90.00
#
_symmetry.space_group_name_H-M   'P 1'
#
loop_
_entity.id
_entity.type
_entity.pdbx_description
1 polymer ?
#
loop_
_entity_poly.entity_id
_entity_poly.type
_entity_poly.pdbx_seq_one_letter_code
_entity_poly.pdbx_strand_id
1 'polypeptide(L)'
;ISLKKELFEPAMFSAIHALELSLKAALLTKTDEAWKTHNIGGQFGKYFREEIGDKTCRRINVIISKYNLPRYPSDKTLDPEEVEKDITFIEEFIEHQIVAIL
;
A
#
# COMPACT_ATOMS: atom_id res chain seq x y z
N ILE A 1 9.48 4.74 14.44
CA ILE A 1 9.52 4.29 15.87
C ILE A 1 9.31 2.78 16.00
N SER A 2 8.37 2.18 15.25
CA SER A 2 8.03 0.74 15.35
C SER A 2 9.12 -0.21 14.83
N LEU A 3 9.74 0.06 13.67
CA LEU A 3 10.84 -0.76 13.13
C LEU A 3 12.05 -0.82 14.09
N LYS A 4 12.40 0.31 14.73
CA LYS A 4 13.47 0.39 15.75
C LYS A 4 13.17 -0.41 17.03
N LYS A 5 11.94 -0.90 17.20
CA LYS A 5 11.50 -1.73 18.33
C LYS A 5 11.17 -3.16 17.89
N GLU A 6 11.53 -3.54 16.65
CA GLU A 6 11.24 -4.86 16.05
C GLU A 6 9.74 -5.18 15.99
N LEU A 7 8.90 -4.14 15.99
CA LEU A 7 7.44 -4.28 15.87
C LEU A 7 7.03 -4.23 14.39
N PHE A 8 7.33 -5.30 13.67
CA PHE A 8 7.17 -5.38 12.21
C PHE A 8 5.71 -5.46 11.77
N GLU A 9 4.87 -6.23 12.46
CA GLU A 9 3.45 -6.35 12.17
C GLU A 9 2.73 -4.99 12.22
N PRO A 10 2.77 -4.22 13.33
CA PRO A 10 2.08 -2.93 13.37
C PRO A 10 2.71 -1.89 12.44
N ALA A 11 4.02 -1.97 12.16
CA ALA A 11 4.67 -1.11 11.17
C ALA A 11 4.11 -1.38 9.77
N MET A 12 4.09 -2.65 9.36
CA MET A 12 3.55 -3.08 8.07
C MET A 12 2.07 -2.73 7.95
N PHE A 13 1.26 -2.97 8.99
CA PHE A 13 -0.15 -2.60 8.99
C PHE A 13 -0.34 -1.09 8.75
N SER A 14 0.41 -0.26 9.46
CA SER A 14 0.34 1.20 9.33
C SER A 14 0.73 1.67 7.92
N ALA A 15 1.80 1.10 7.36
CA ALA A 15 2.24 1.44 6.01
C ALA A 15 1.23 1.02 4.94
N ILE A 16 0.70 -0.21 5.00
CA ILE A 16 -0.32 -0.66 4.04
C ILE A 16 -1.57 0.21 4.15
N HIS A 17 -1.97 0.63 5.36
CA HIS A 17 -3.12 1.50 5.53
C HIS A 17 -2.87 2.92 5.00
N ALA A 18 -1.67 3.47 5.17
CA ALA A 18 -1.28 4.73 4.55
C ALA A 18 -1.33 4.65 3.01
N LEU A 19 -0.83 3.55 2.43
CA LEU A 19 -0.94 3.28 1.00
C LEU A 19 -2.41 3.21 0.58
N GLU A 20 -3.24 2.44 1.28
CA GLU A 20 -4.67 2.29 1.00
C GLU A 20 -5.39 3.65 0.91
N LEU A 21 -5.19 4.51 1.92
CA LEU A 21 -5.81 5.84 1.98
C LEU A 21 -5.32 6.74 0.84
N SER A 22 -4.02 6.71 0.55
CA SER A 22 -3.40 7.50 -0.51
C SER A 22 -3.95 7.12 -1.90
N LEU A 23 -4.08 5.83 -2.17
CA LEU A 23 -4.66 5.33 -3.41
C LEU A 23 -6.15 5.66 -3.53
N LYS A 24 -6.91 5.63 -2.42
CA LYS A 24 -8.32 6.07 -2.40
C LYS A 24 -8.45 7.56 -2.69
N ALA A 25 -7.56 8.39 -2.13
CA ALA A 25 -7.52 9.82 -2.43
C ALA A 25 -7.22 10.07 -3.91
N ALA A 26 -6.25 9.36 -4.49
CA ALA A 26 -5.97 9.45 -5.93
C ALA A 26 -7.16 8.97 -6.78
N LEU A 27 -7.82 7.87 -6.40
CA LEU A 27 -9.02 7.42 -7.10
C LEU A 27 -10.14 8.47 -7.07
N LEU A 28 -10.33 9.18 -5.95
CA LEU A 28 -11.31 10.25 -5.84
C LEU A 28 -11.06 11.41 -6.82
N THR A 29 -9.82 11.65 -7.28
CA THR A 29 -9.55 12.70 -8.27
C THR A 29 -9.97 12.32 -9.69
N LYS A 30 -10.12 11.02 -9.98
CA LYS A 30 -10.55 10.50 -11.29
C LYS A 30 -11.95 9.94 -11.32
N THR A 31 -12.44 9.48 -10.17
CA THR A 31 -13.73 8.83 -10.01
C THR A 31 -14.43 9.55 -8.88
N ASP A 32 -15.58 10.20 -9.13
CA ASP A 32 -16.41 10.84 -8.08
C ASP A 32 -17.04 9.80 -7.11
N GLU A 33 -16.41 8.64 -6.94
CA GLU A 33 -16.84 7.50 -6.15
C GLU A 33 -15.93 7.29 -4.94
N ALA A 34 -16.53 7.22 -3.75
CA ALA A 34 -15.83 6.90 -2.51
C ALA A 34 -15.72 5.38 -2.30
N TRP A 35 -14.50 4.86 -2.42
CA TRP A 35 -14.20 3.43 -2.28
C TRP A 35 -14.14 3.00 -0.80
N LYS A 36 -15.02 2.07 -0.41
CA LYS A 36 -15.10 1.57 0.99
C LYS A 36 -14.28 0.30 1.27
N THR A 37 -13.92 -0.46 0.24
CA THR A 37 -13.11 -1.69 0.40
C THR A 37 -11.65 -1.38 0.72
N HIS A 38 -10.95 -2.31 1.38
CA HIS A 38 -9.50 -2.21 1.62
C HIS A 38 -8.67 -2.68 0.41
N ASN A 39 -9.22 -3.61 -0.38
CA ASN A 39 -8.53 -4.14 -1.55
C ASN A 39 -8.79 -3.28 -2.78
N ILE A 40 -8.08 -2.16 -2.86
CA ILE A 40 -8.25 -1.14 -3.91
C ILE A 40 -7.11 -1.14 -4.94
N GLY A 41 -6.09 -2.00 -4.79
CA GLY A 41 -4.92 -2.04 -5.69
C GLY A 41 -5.29 -2.31 -7.15
N GLY A 42 -6.22 -3.26 -7.37
CA GLY A 42 -6.72 -3.55 -8.71
C GLY A 42 -7.50 -2.39 -9.35
N GLN A 43 -8.29 -1.67 -8.55
CA GLN A 43 -9.03 -0.50 -9.04
C GLN A 43 -8.08 0.65 -9.35
N PHE A 44 -7.14 0.95 -8.46
CA PHE A 44 -6.09 1.94 -8.72
C PHE A 44 -5.35 1.66 -10.04
N GLY A 45 -4.89 0.41 -10.22
CA GLY A 45 -4.23 0.00 -11.46
C GLY A 45 -5.11 0.07 -12.71
N LYS A 46 -6.44 0.10 -12.60
CA LYS A 46 -7.32 0.31 -13.76
C LYS A 46 -7.26 1.76 -14.24
N TYR A 47 -7.18 2.73 -13.33
CA TYR A 47 -7.27 4.16 -13.64
C TYR A 47 -5.92 4.86 -13.78
N PHE A 48 -4.84 4.30 -13.20
CA PHE A 48 -3.53 4.97 -13.11
C PHE A 48 -2.38 4.18 -13.75
N ARG A 49 -2.64 3.04 -14.42
CA ARG A 49 -1.57 2.20 -14.99
C ARG A 49 -0.77 2.92 -16.07
N GLU A 50 -1.37 3.82 -16.84
CA GLU A 50 -0.65 4.56 -17.87
C GLU A 50 0.34 5.56 -17.25
N GLU A 51 -0.04 6.23 -16.16
CA GLU A 51 0.80 7.20 -15.47
C GLU A 51 1.86 6.54 -14.58
N ILE A 52 1.48 5.49 -13.85
CA ILE A 52 2.30 4.89 -12.78
C ILE A 52 3.10 3.68 -13.28
N GLY A 53 2.66 3.06 -14.38
CA GLY A 53 3.28 1.89 -14.97
C GLY A 53 2.84 0.56 -14.36
N ASP A 54 2.78 -0.46 -15.21
CA ASP A 54 2.23 -1.78 -14.87
C ASP A 54 3.01 -2.50 -13.75
N LYS A 55 4.34 -2.39 -13.73
CA LYS A 55 5.17 -3.01 -12.69
C LYS A 55 4.85 -2.46 -11.30
N THR A 56 4.73 -1.14 -11.19
CA THR A 56 4.41 -0.45 -9.94
C THR A 56 2.99 -0.81 -9.48
N CYS A 57 2.00 -0.80 -10.38
CA CYS A 57 0.63 -1.21 -10.05
C CYS A 57 0.55 -2.67 -9.58
N ARG A 58 1.32 -3.59 -10.18
CA ARG A 58 1.41 -4.98 -9.71
C ARG A 58 1.99 -5.07 -8.30
N ARG A 59 3.06 -4.33 -8.02
CA ARG A 59 3.69 -4.29 -6.69
C ARG A 59 2.72 -3.77 -5.63
N ILE A 60 1.99 -2.69 -5.93
CA ILE A 60 0.93 -2.14 -5.07
C ILE A 60 -0.13 -3.21 -4.78
N ASN A 61 -0.63 -3.90 -5.82
CA ASN A 61 -1.65 -4.93 -5.64
C ASN A 61 -1.18 -6.09 -4.76
N VAL A 62 0.09 -6.50 -4.91
CA VAL A 62 0.71 -7.51 -4.03
C VAL A 62 0.76 -7.01 -2.58
N ILE A 63 1.21 -5.78 -2.33
CA ILE A 63 1.30 -5.21 -0.97
C ILE A 63 -0.09 -5.11 -0.32
N ILE A 64 -1.08 -4.56 -1.02
CA ILE A 64 -2.46 -4.44 -0.51
C ILE A 64 -3.07 -5.81 -0.19
N SER A 65 -2.73 -6.87 -0.93
CA SER A 65 -3.21 -8.23 -0.65
C SER A 65 -2.75 -8.76 0.73
N LYS A 66 -1.67 -8.20 1.28
CA LYS A 66 -1.12 -8.55 2.59
C LYS A 66 -1.83 -7.87 3.76
N TYR A 67 -2.85 -7.02 3.55
CA TYR A 67 -3.51 -6.22 4.60
C TYR A 67 -4.00 -7.02 5.84
N ASN A 68 -4.41 -8.28 5.67
CA ASN A 68 -4.84 -9.14 6.77
C ASN A 68 -3.68 -9.78 7.55
N LEU A 69 -2.52 -9.95 6.91
CA LEU A 69 -1.37 -10.67 7.44
C LEU A 69 -0.82 -10.06 8.74
N PRO A 70 -0.61 -8.74 8.87
CA PRO A 70 -0.10 -8.15 10.11
C PRO A 70 -1.16 -8.05 11.23
N ARG A 71 -2.43 -8.35 10.94
CA ARG A 71 -3.54 -8.14 11.89
C ARG A 71 -3.97 -9.40 12.63
N TYR A 72 -3.83 -10.55 11.99
CA TYR A 72 -4.29 -11.82 12.54
C TYR A 72 -3.10 -12.76 12.72
N PRO A 73 -3.04 -13.48 13.86
CA PRO A 73 -2.06 -14.55 14.03
C PRO A 73 -2.16 -15.49 12.84
N SER A 74 -1.04 -15.69 12.15
CA SER A 74 -0.94 -16.64 11.04
C SER A 74 0.30 -17.49 11.25
N ASP A 75 0.30 -18.72 10.72
CA ASP A 75 1.49 -19.59 10.75
C ASP A 75 2.67 -19.00 9.96
N LYS A 76 2.44 -17.94 9.18
CA LYS A 76 3.49 -17.22 8.45
C LYS A 76 4.05 -16.11 9.32
N THR A 77 5.27 -16.32 9.79
CA THR A 77 6.12 -15.25 10.33
C THR A 77 6.41 -14.23 9.24
N LEU A 78 6.32 -12.94 9.57
CA LEU A 78 6.75 -11.89 8.65
C LEU A 78 8.27 -11.93 8.51
N ASP A 79 8.75 -11.87 7.26
CA ASP A 79 10.16 -11.67 6.98
C ASP A 79 10.50 -10.17 7.15
N PRO A 80 11.35 -9.80 8.12
CA PRO A 80 11.72 -8.41 8.36
C PRO A 80 12.26 -7.69 7.12
N GLU A 81 13.06 -8.36 6.28
CA GLU A 81 13.64 -7.74 5.09
C GLU A 81 12.56 -7.39 4.07
N GLU A 82 11.57 -8.28 3.89
CA GLU A 82 10.45 -8.03 2.99
C GLU A 82 9.51 -6.94 3.54
N VAL A 83 9.31 -6.89 4.85
CA VAL A 83 8.54 -5.81 5.51
C VAL A 83 9.22 -4.46 5.28
N GLU A 84 10.53 -4.37 5.49
CA GLU A 84 11.28 -3.13 5.27
C GLU A 84 11.22 -2.71 3.80
N LYS A 85 11.43 -3.63 2.85
CA LYS A 85 11.29 -3.34 1.41
C LYS A 85 9.88 -2.86 1.04
N ASP A 86 8.84 -3.47 1.61
CA ASP A 86 7.46 -3.04 1.39
C ASP A 86 7.23 -1.63 1.93
N ILE A 87 7.69 -1.33 3.15
CA ILE A 87 7.52 -0.02 3.80
C ILE A 87 8.27 1.06 3.02
N THR A 88 9.55 0.85 2.69
CA THR A 88 10.34 1.82 1.91
C THR A 88 9.69 2.12 0.56
N PHE A 89 9.23 1.07 -0.14
CA PHE A 89 8.49 1.26 -1.40
C PHE A 89 7.23 2.10 -1.22
N ILE A 90 6.47 1.88 -0.14
CA ILE A 90 5.24 2.65 0.15
C ILE A 90 5.57 4.12 0.40
N GLU A 91 6.57 4.40 1.24
CA GLU A 91 7.01 5.76 1.56
C GLU A 91 7.43 6.50 0.29
N GLU A 92 8.35 5.92 -0.49
CA GLU A 92 8.83 6.52 -1.74
C GLU A 92 7.69 6.74 -2.74
N PHE A 93 6.77 5.77 -2.87
CA PHE A 93 5.64 5.88 -3.79
C PHE A 93 4.68 6.99 -3.40
N ILE A 94 4.34 7.11 -2.11
CA ILE A 94 3.44 8.17 -1.64
C ILE A 94 4.09 9.53 -1.87
N GLU A 95 5.35 9.71 -1.43
CA GLU A 95 6.05 10.99 -1.50
C GLU A 95 6.27 11.49 -2.93
N HIS A 96 6.60 10.59 -3.87
CA HIS A 96 7.03 11.00 -5.21
C HIS A 96 5.97 10.82 -6.30
N GLN A 97 4.99 9.93 -6.10
CA GLN A 97 3.99 9.61 -7.14
C GLN A 97 2.58 10.05 -6.74
N ILE A 98 2.11 9.72 -5.54
CA ILE A 98 0.76 10.12 -5.12
C ILE A 98 0.66 11.63 -4.91
N VAL A 99 1.63 12.24 -4.23
CA VAL A 99 1.64 13.70 -4.04
C VAL A 99 1.69 14.46 -5.37
N ALA A 100 2.23 13.87 -6.43
CA ALA A 100 2.21 14.48 -7.77
C ALA A 100 0.85 14.36 -8.48
N ILE A 101 0.00 13.40 -8.07
CA ILE A 101 -1.35 13.19 -8.60
C ILE A 101 -2.38 14.09 -7.90
N LEU A 102 -2.20 14.31 -6.59
CA LEU A 102 -3.10 15.11 -5.74
C LEU A 102 -2.83 16.61 -5.87
#